data_AF-A0A0M0W6U2-F1
#
_entry.id   AF-A0A0M0W6U2-F1
#
_cell.length_a   1.000
_cell.length_b   1.000
_cell.length_c   1.000
_cell.angle_alpha   90.00
_cell.angle_beta   90.00
_cell.angle_gamma   90.00
#
_symmetry.space_group_name_H-M   'P 1'
#
loop_
_entity.id
_entity.type
_entity.pdbx_description
1 polymer ?
#
loop_
_entity_poly.entity_id
_entity_poly.type
_entity_poly.pdbx_seq_one_letter_code
_entity_poly.pdbx_strand_id
1 'polypeptide(L)'
;MKQQKEFYPIILTLVLFLVALFIFFVFRSPNINLWIPIFLYVLIDVGFIVSLILGVKSKNITVKVFSILSNITLMIPLSILIFLLLLANGISEP
;
A
#
# COMPACT_ATOMS: atom_id res chain seq x y z
N MET A 1 19.90 19.97 -1.30
CA MET A 1 19.69 18.49 -1.34
C MET A 1 19.21 17.86 -0.02
N LYS A 2 19.41 18.42 1.20
CA LYS A 2 18.89 17.80 2.44
C LYS A 2 17.35 17.79 2.55
N GLN A 3 16.67 18.85 2.10
CA GLN A 3 15.20 18.96 2.18
C GLN A 3 14.45 17.92 1.32
N GLN A 4 14.96 17.57 0.13
CA GLN A 4 14.30 16.57 -0.74
C GLN A 4 14.20 15.18 -0.09
N LYS A 5 15.18 14.80 0.75
CA LYS A 5 15.14 13.51 1.46
C LYS A 5 14.11 13.48 2.59
N GLU A 6 13.71 14.65 3.13
CA GLU A 6 12.68 14.70 4.18
C GLU A 6 11.30 14.32 3.66
N PHE A 7 10.97 14.65 2.41
CA PHE A 7 9.66 14.35 1.82
C PHE A 7 9.59 12.97 1.14
N TYR A 8 10.68 12.21 1.14
CA TYR A 8 10.73 10.88 0.54
C TYR A 8 9.63 9.92 1.05
N PRO A 9 9.30 9.85 2.36
CA PRO A 9 8.22 9.00 2.86
C PRO A 9 6.85 9.39 2.27
N ILE A 10 6.61 10.69 2.06
CA ILE A 10 5.35 11.18 1.49
C ILE A 10 5.25 10.77 0.03
N ILE A 11 6.31 10.97 -0.74
CA ILE A 11 6.38 10.59 -2.15
C ILE A 11 6.19 9.08 -2.30
N LEU A 12 6.86 8.28 -1.47
CA LEU A 12 6.73 6.83 -1.47
C LEU A 12 5.28 6.40 -1.19
N THR A 13 4.65 6.99 -0.16
CA THR A 13 3.23 6.73 0.15
C THR A 13 2.33 7.04 -1.05
N LEU A 14 2.54 8.18 -1.71
CA LEU A 14 1.75 8.57 -2.88
C LEU A 14 1.94 7.60 -4.05
N VAL A 15 3.19 7.19 -4.33
CA VAL A 15 3.47 6.22 -5.40
C VAL A 15 2.80 4.88 -5.10
N LEU A 16 2.93 4.37 -3.87
CA LEU A 16 2.29 3.11 -3.45
C LEU A 16 0.77 3.17 -3.60
N PHE A 17 0.16 4.30 -3.22
CA PHE A 17 -1.27 4.52 -3.39
C PHE A 17 -1.69 4.51 -4.87
N LEU A 18 -0.95 5.21 -5.74
CA LEU A 18 -1.24 5.23 -7.18
C LEU A 18 -1.08 3.85 -7.81
N VAL A 19 -0.07 3.07 -7.40
CA VAL A 19 0.13 1.70 -7.89
C VAL A 19 -1.00 0.79 -7.40
N ALA A 20 -1.45 0.94 -6.15
CA ALA A 20 -2.60 0.18 -5.63
C ALA A 20 -3.88 0.46 -6.45
N LEU A 21 -4.16 1.73 -6.74
CA LEU A 21 -5.29 2.11 -7.61
C LEU A 21 -5.14 1.52 -9.01
N PHE A 22 -3.93 1.59 -9.59
CA PHE A 22 -3.67 1.01 -10.90
C PHE A 22 -3.97 -0.49 -10.93
N ILE A 23 -3.49 -1.25 -9.95
CA ILE A 23 -3.78 -2.69 -9.83
C ILE A 23 -5.29 -2.93 -9.72
N PHE A 24 -6.00 -2.13 -8.92
CA PHE A 24 -7.44 -2.27 -8.74
C PHE A 24 -8.21 -2.13 -10.06
N PHE A 25 -7.82 -1.19 -10.93
CA PHE A 25 -8.46 -1.01 -12.23
C PHE A 25 -8.06 -2.07 -13.27
N VAL A 26 -6.78 -2.47 -13.29
CA VAL A 26 -6.26 -3.40 -14.30
C VAL A 26 -6.71 -4.84 -14.04
N PHE A 27 -6.74 -5.27 -12.77
CA PHE A 27 -6.99 -6.66 -12.41
C PHE A 27 -8.47 -7.00 -12.16
N ARG A 28 -9.41 -6.21 -12.70
CA ARG A 28 -10.86 -6.38 -12.51
C ARG A 28 -11.48 -7.51 -13.37
N SER A 29 -10.71 -8.15 -14.25
CA SER A 29 -11.23 -9.18 -15.15
C SER A 29 -11.45 -10.53 -14.45
N PRO A 30 -12.59 -11.21 -14.68
CA PRO A 30 -12.91 -12.50 -14.04
C PRO A 30 -11.97 -13.65 -14.43
N ASN A 31 -11.16 -13.49 -15.49
CA ASN A 31 -10.24 -14.53 -15.96
C ASN A 31 -8.82 -14.39 -15.39
N ILE A 32 -8.58 -13.48 -14.45
CA ILE A 32 -7.24 -13.29 -13.89
C ILE A 32 -7.08 -14.14 -12.63
N ASN A 33 -5.94 -14.82 -12.53
CA ASN A 33 -5.53 -15.52 -11.33
C ASN A 33 -5.42 -14.53 -10.15
N LEU A 34 -6.25 -14.73 -9.12
CA LEU A 34 -6.34 -13.88 -7.93
C LEU A 34 -5.03 -13.82 -7.14
N TRP A 35 -4.14 -14.83 -7.26
CA TRP A 35 -2.83 -14.80 -6.63
C TRP A 35 -1.96 -13.63 -7.09
N ILE A 36 -2.14 -13.16 -8.34
CA ILE A 36 -1.37 -12.04 -8.89
C ILE A 36 -1.70 -10.73 -8.15
N PRO A 37 -2.95 -10.23 -8.12
CA PRO A 37 -3.28 -9.02 -7.38
C PRO A 37 -3.05 -9.18 -5.87
N ILE A 38 -3.29 -10.36 -5.28
CA ILE A 38 -2.99 -10.63 -3.86
C ILE A 38 -1.51 -10.36 -3.57
N PHE A 39 -0.61 -10.97 -4.35
CA PHE A 39 0.82 -10.82 -4.14
C PHE A 39 1.28 -9.36 -4.30
N LEU A 40 0.76 -8.66 -5.33
CA LEU A 40 1.09 -7.26 -5.55
C LEU A 40 0.58 -6.36 -4.41
N TYR A 41 -0.62 -6.59 -3.89
CA TYR A 41 -1.14 -5.83 -2.76
C TYR A 41 -0.37 -6.09 -1.48
N VAL A 42 0.05 -7.33 -1.21
CA VAL A 42 0.93 -7.65 -0.08
C VAL A 42 2.26 -6.89 -0.20
N LEU A 43 2.85 -6.82 -1.40
CA LEU A 43 4.07 -6.06 -1.64
C LEU A 43 3.89 -4.56 -1.38
N ILE A 44 2.72 -4.01 -1.77
CA ILE A 44 2.37 -2.61 -1.47
C ILE A 44 2.21 -2.38 0.03
N ASP A 45 1.57 -3.31 0.74
CA ASP A 45 1.34 -3.22 2.18
C ASP A 45 2.69 -3.17 2.94
N VAL A 46 3.64 -4.03 2.54
CA VAL A 46 5.04 -3.96 3.01
C VAL A 46 5.68 -2.61 2.67
N GLY A 47 5.41 -2.08 1.47
CA GLY A 47 5.83 -0.75 1.06
C GLY A 47 5.32 0.36 1.99
N PHE A 48 4.05 0.32 2.41
CA PHE A 48 3.48 1.27 3.36
C PHE A 48 4.13 1.17 4.73
N ILE A 49 4.48 -0.04 5.19
CA ILE A 49 5.25 -0.23 6.43
C ILE A 49 6.63 0.44 6.31
N VAL A 50 7.35 0.22 5.20
CA VAL A 50 8.66 0.86 4.96
C VAL A 50 8.52 2.38 4.93
N SER A 51 7.52 2.89 4.21
CA SER A 51 7.22 4.32 4.13
C SER A 51 6.93 4.92 5.50
N LEU A 52 6.13 4.24 6.33
CA LEU A 52 5.83 4.63 7.70
C LEU A 52 7.08 4.69 8.56
N ILE A 53 7.95 3.66 8.51
CA ILE A 53 9.21 3.63 9.27
C ILE A 53 10.10 4.82 8.90
N LEU A 54 10.19 5.16 7.61
CA LEU A 54 10.95 6.32 7.14
C LEU A 54 10.31 7.63 7.61
N GLY A 55 8.99 7.74 7.55
CA GLY A 55 8.22 8.90 7.97
C GLY A 55 8.33 9.20 9.47
N VAL A 56 8.25 8.17 10.31
CA VAL A 56 8.37 8.28 11.77
C VAL A 56 9.77 8.75 12.20
N LYS A 57 10.79 8.39 11.43
CA LYS A 57 12.18 8.83 11.65
C LYS A 57 12.45 10.27 11.21
N SER A 58 11.49 10.94 10.54
CA SER A 58 11.66 12.33 10.09
C SER A 58 11.76 13.30 11.27
N LYS A 59 12.62 14.32 11.12
CA LYS A 59 12.73 15.44 12.07
C LYS A 59 11.62 16.47 11.89
N ASN A 60 10.99 16.49 10.71
CA ASN A 60 9.89 17.39 10.40
C ASN A 60 8.57 16.80 10.96
N ILE A 61 7.95 17.51 11.91
CA ILE A 61 6.72 17.08 12.58
C ILE A 61 5.56 16.88 11.59
N THR A 62 5.45 17.74 10.58
CA THR A 62 4.41 17.65 9.55
C THR A 62 4.56 16.38 8.73
N VAL A 63 5.79 16.07 8.29
CA VAL A 63 6.08 14.82 7.56
C VAL A 63 5.76 13.61 8.41
N LYS A 64 6.14 13.64 9.69
CA LYS A 64 5.90 12.55 10.63
C LYS A 64 4.42 12.28 10.82
N VAL A 65 3.64 13.30 11.16
CA VAL A 65 2.19 13.18 11.38
C VAL A 65 1.48 12.73 10.11
N PHE A 66 1.81 13.34 8.96
CA PHE A 66 1.24 12.93 7.68
C PHE A 66 1.54 11.46 7.40
N SER A 67 2.81 11.04 7.54
CA SER A 67 3.20 9.66 7.25
C SER A 67 2.48 8.65 8.15
N ILE A 68 2.30 8.95 9.43
CA ILE A 68 1.55 8.07 10.34
C ILE A 68 0.11 7.94 9.88
N LEU A 69 -0.58 9.07 9.68
CA LEU A 69 -1.98 9.07 9.29
C LEU A 69 -2.19 8.40 7.92
N SER A 70 -1.45 8.82 6.90
CA SER A 70 -1.62 8.33 5.54
C SER A 70 -1.32 6.84 5.42
N ASN A 71 -0.20 6.37 5.97
CA ASN A 71 0.17 4.96 5.82
C ASN A 71 -0.79 4.04 6.59
N ILE A 72 -1.21 4.42 7.80
CA ILE A 72 -2.19 3.61 8.58
C ILE A 72 -3.55 3.61 7.87
N THR A 73 -4.04 4.77 7.44
CA THR A 73 -5.33 4.88 6.74
C THR A 73 -5.35 4.12 5.43
N LEU A 74 -4.21 3.99 4.72
CA LEU A 74 -4.13 3.23 3.47
C LEU A 74 -3.87 1.72 3.69
N MET A 75 -3.08 1.34 4.70
CA MET A 75 -2.83 -0.06 5.06
C MET A 75 -4.13 -0.77 5.43
N ILE A 76 -4.92 -0.23 6.37
CA ILE A 76 -6.11 -0.92 6.89
C ILE A 76 -7.06 -1.41 5.78
N PRO A 77 -7.57 -0.55 4.86
CA PRO A 77 -8.45 -1.00 3.79
C PRO A 77 -7.73 -1.94 2.81
N LEU A 78 -6.43 -1.76 2.57
CA LEU A 78 -5.66 -2.65 1.70
C LEU A 78 -5.54 -4.05 2.31
N SER A 79 -5.23 -4.16 3.60
CA SER A 79 -5.17 -5.43 4.31
C SER A 79 -6.54 -6.12 4.34
N ILE A 80 -7.64 -5.36 4.54
CA ILE A 80 -9.01 -5.91 4.42
C ILE A 80 -9.25 -6.45 3.01
N LEU A 81 -8.85 -5.71 1.97
CA LEU A 81 -9.00 -6.17 0.59
C LEU A 81 -8.19 -7.45 0.31
N ILE A 82 -6.95 -7.53 0.78
CA ILE A 82 -6.12 -8.74 0.67
C ILE A 82 -6.82 -9.92 1.34
N PHE A 83 -7.35 -9.73 2.55
CA PHE A 83 -8.09 -10.78 3.26
C PHE A 83 -9.32 -11.25 2.47
N LEU A 84 -10.10 -10.32 1.91
CA LEU A 84 -11.26 -10.65 1.08
C LEU A 84 -10.87 -11.39 -0.20
N LEU A 85 -9.76 -11.02 -0.84
CA LEU A 85 -9.25 -11.71 -2.02
C LEU A 85 -8.75 -13.12 -1.70
N LEU A 86 -8.06 -13.30 -0.58
CA LEU A 86 -7.64 -14.62 -0.11
C LEU A 86 -8.85 -15.51 0.20
N LEU A 87 -9.88 -14.96 0.86
CA LEU A 87 -11.13 -15.66 1.10
C LEU A 87 -11.81 -16.05 -0.20
N ALA A 88 -11.92 -15.10 -1.15
CA ALA A 88 -12.50 -15.32 -2.47
C ALA A 88 -11.74 -16.44 -3.21
N ASN A 89 -10.40 -16.42 -3.19
CA ASN A 89 -9.58 -17.44 -3.81
C ASN A 89 -9.82 -18.82 -3.19
N GLY A 90 -9.81 -18.91 -1.85
CA GLY A 90 -10.01 -20.16 -1.12
C GLY A 90 -11.40 -20.79 -1.25
N ILE A 91 -12.44 -20.00 -1.54
CA ILE A 91 -13.79 -20.53 -1.85
C ILE A 91 -14.00 -20.85 -3.34
N SER A 92 -13.15 -20.31 -4.23
CA SER A 92 -13.26 -20.48 -5.68
C SER A 92 -12.44 -21.64 -6.24
N GLU A 93 -11.42 -22.09 -5.51
CA GLU A 93 -10.70 -23.33 -5.82
C GLU A 93 -11.57 -24.54 -5.39
N PRO A 94 -11.81 -25.54 -6.26
CA PRO A 94 -12.66 -26.71 -5.98
C PRO A 94 -12.01 -27.77 -5.07
#